data_AF-A0A074ZWQ1-F1
#
_entry.id   AF-A0A074ZWQ1-F1
#
_cell.length_a   1.000
_cell.length_b   1.000
_cell.length_c   1.000
_cell.angle_alpha   90.00
_cell.angle_beta   90.00
_cell.angle_gamma   90.00
#
_symmetry.space_group_name_H-M   'P 1'
#
loop_
_entity.id
_entity.type
_entity.pdbx_description
1 polymer ?
#
loop_
_entity_poly.entity_id
_entity_poly.type
_entity_poly.pdbx_seq_one_letter_code
_entity_poly.pdbx_strand_id
1 'polypeptide(L)'
;LREKHGCPPLTLDSKLTKDAQEYAEFLAKVECFVHSKGDHGENMSLRVGFGKLNITGEEVTNLWYSEIENYKYEDNVQMECGHFTQVVWKDTKKAGFGRAYTKDGRKIYVVGRYYPPGNYQGCCKLNVPRPIS
;
A
#
# COMPACT_ATOMS: atom_id res chain seq x y z
N LEU A 1 12.81 0.53 3.66
CA LEU A 1 12.46 0.63 2.21
C LEU A 1 12.63 2.06 1.70
N ARG A 2 11.87 3.04 2.21
CA ARG A 2 11.97 4.46 1.77
C ARG A 2 13.37 5.06 1.85
N GLU A 3 14.12 4.74 2.92
CA GLU A 3 15.51 5.15 3.09
C GLU A 3 16.41 4.71 1.92
N LYS A 4 16.18 3.51 1.35
CA LYS A 4 16.94 3.02 0.17
C LYS A 4 16.81 3.95 -1.03
N HIS A 5 15.75 4.75 -1.10
CA HIS A 5 15.45 5.72 -2.15
C HIS A 5 15.71 7.17 -1.71
N GLY A 6 16.27 7.39 -0.52
CA GLY A 6 16.44 8.73 0.06
C GLY A 6 15.12 9.41 0.43
N CYS A 7 14.03 8.65 0.53
CA CYS A 7 12.74 9.19 0.92
C CYS A 7 12.64 9.28 2.46
N PRO A 8 12.14 10.40 3.03
CA PRO A 8 11.95 10.53 4.47
C PRO A 8 11.05 9.44 5.06
N PRO A 9 11.24 9.04 6.33
CA PRO A 9 10.36 8.08 6.99
C PRO A 9 8.92 8.59 7.08
N LEU A 10 7.96 7.66 7.13
CA LEU A 10 6.55 7.99 7.35
C LEU A 10 6.25 8.04 8.85
N THR A 11 5.34 8.91 9.24
CA THR A 11 4.74 8.91 10.58
C THR A 11 3.43 8.10 10.56
N LEU A 12 3.24 7.22 11.54
CA LEU A 12 1.97 6.52 11.71
C LEU A 12 0.90 7.52 12.16
N ASP A 13 -0.24 7.56 11.45
CA ASP A 13 -1.35 8.45 11.75
C ASP A 13 -2.57 7.63 12.21
N SER A 14 -3.12 8.00 13.38
CA SER A 14 -4.20 7.25 14.02
C SER A 14 -5.51 7.32 13.24
N LYS A 15 -5.79 8.45 12.56
CA LYS A 15 -7.00 8.61 11.75
C LYS A 15 -6.91 7.74 10.50
N LEU A 16 -5.77 7.75 9.81
CA LEU A 16 -5.54 6.87 8.66
C LEU A 16 -5.57 5.38 9.06
N THR A 17 -5.04 5.05 10.24
CA THR A 17 -5.04 3.66 10.76
C THR A 17 -6.45 3.17 11.03
N LYS A 18 -7.26 4.00 11.70
CA LYS A 18 -8.68 3.69 11.95
C LYS A 18 -9.44 3.47 10.64
N ASP A 19 -9.28 4.39 9.69
CA ASP A 19 -9.94 4.30 8.38
C ASP A 19 -9.53 3.05 7.60
N ALA A 20 -8.22 2.75 7.55
CA ALA A 20 -7.71 1.53 6.91
C ALA A 20 -8.29 0.25 7.54
N GLN A 21 -8.42 0.24 8.88
CA GLN A 21 -8.96 -0.91 9.62
C GLN A 21 -10.44 -1.10 9.33
N GLU A 22 -11.24 -0.03 9.41
CA GLU A 22 -12.67 -0.07 9.09
C GLU A 22 -12.90 -0.56 7.64
N TYR A 23 -12.05 -0.13 6.70
CA TYR A 23 -12.16 -0.58 5.32
C TYR A 23 -11.74 -2.04 5.13
N ALA A 24 -10.66 -2.49 5.78
CA ALA A 24 -10.27 -3.90 5.74
C ALA A 24 -11.40 -4.81 6.27
N GLU A 25 -12.05 -4.42 7.37
CA GLU A 25 -13.20 -5.11 7.94
C GLU A 25 -14.40 -5.13 7.00
N PHE A 26 -14.68 -4.01 6.33
CA PHE A 26 -15.71 -3.96 5.30
C PHE A 26 -15.42 -4.95 4.17
N LEU A 27 -14.20 -4.95 3.59
CA LEU A 27 -13.80 -5.86 2.51
C LEU A 27 -13.90 -7.33 2.94
N ALA A 28 -13.48 -7.66 4.16
CA ALA A 28 -13.58 -9.00 4.71
C ALA A 28 -15.04 -9.43 4.93
N LYS A 29 -15.93 -8.49 5.27
CA LYS A 29 -17.36 -8.77 5.48
C LYS A 29 -18.10 -9.01 4.16
N VAL A 30 -17.79 -8.23 3.12
CA VAL A 30 -18.44 -8.34 1.80
C VAL A 30 -17.70 -9.28 0.85
N GLU A 31 -16.51 -9.72 1.23
CA GLU A 31 -15.61 -10.60 0.46
C GLU A 31 -15.31 -10.08 -0.95
N CYS A 32 -15.23 -8.76 -1.12
CA CYS A 32 -14.96 -8.10 -2.39
C CYS A 32 -13.62 -7.36 -2.30
N PHE A 33 -12.73 -7.56 -3.28
CA PHE A 33 -11.45 -6.87 -3.35
C PHE A 33 -11.58 -5.68 -4.31
N VAL A 34 -11.91 -4.51 -3.76
CA VAL A 34 -12.17 -3.28 -4.51
C VAL A 34 -11.57 -2.09 -3.78
N HIS A 35 -11.03 -1.14 -4.53
CA HIS A 35 -10.54 0.13 -3.99
C HIS A 35 -11.66 0.95 -3.37
N SER A 36 -11.31 1.70 -2.31
CA SER A 36 -12.24 2.66 -1.70
C SER A 36 -12.41 3.91 -2.56
N LYS A 37 -13.41 4.73 -2.21
CA LYS A 37 -13.56 6.09 -2.74
C LYS A 37 -13.06 7.08 -1.68
N GLY A 38 -12.02 7.86 -1.99
CA GLY A 38 -11.49 8.87 -1.08
C GLY A 38 -10.24 9.59 -1.60
N ASP A 39 -9.82 10.64 -0.89
CA ASP A 39 -8.71 11.53 -1.30
C ASP A 39 -7.34 11.12 -0.70
N HIS A 40 -7.25 9.91 -0.13
CA HIS A 40 -6.02 9.33 0.40
C HIS A 40 -5.39 8.36 -0.60
N GLY A 41 -4.08 8.14 -0.49
CA GLY A 41 -3.44 7.05 -1.21
C GLY A 41 -3.87 5.71 -0.62
N GLU A 42 -3.94 4.67 -1.44
CA GLU A 42 -4.37 3.34 -1.02
C GLU A 42 -3.49 2.26 -1.64
N ASN A 43 -2.97 1.37 -0.78
CA ASN A 43 -2.49 0.06 -1.22
C ASN A 43 -3.37 -1.02 -0.59
N MET A 44 -3.64 -2.09 -1.33
CA MET A 44 -4.43 -3.22 -0.85
C MET A 44 -3.71 -4.54 -1.09
N SER A 45 -3.98 -5.53 -0.25
CA SER A 45 -3.53 -6.90 -0.45
C SER A 45 -4.60 -7.88 0.02
N LEU A 46 -4.72 -8.98 -0.73
CA LEU A 46 -5.59 -10.11 -0.40
C LEU A 46 -4.76 -11.38 -0.37
N ARG A 47 -4.79 -12.10 0.75
CA ARG A 47 -4.25 -13.46 0.84
C ARG A 47 -5.38 -14.45 1.02
N VAL A 48 -5.35 -15.54 0.27
CA VAL A 48 -6.33 -16.65 0.34
C VAL A 48 -5.58 -17.94 0.69
N GLY A 49 -6.16 -18.80 1.52
CA GLY A 49 -5.60 -20.11 1.81
C GLY A 49 -6.55 -21.06 2.52
N PHE A 50 -6.06 -22.27 2.77
CA PHE A 50 -6.87 -23.42 3.23
C PHE A 50 -6.88 -23.63 4.75
N GLY A 51 -6.48 -22.63 5.54
CA GLY A 51 -6.41 -22.71 6.99
C GLY A 51 -6.25 -21.33 7.64
N LYS A 52 -5.99 -21.29 8.96
CA LYS A 52 -5.77 -20.02 9.67
C LYS A 52 -4.57 -19.30 9.09
N LEU A 53 -4.84 -18.25 8.33
CA LEU A 53 -3.80 -17.46 7.69
C LEU A 53 -3.09 -16.57 8.72
N ASN A 54 -1.83 -16.24 8.45
CA ASN A 54 -1.13 -15.14 9.08
C ASN A 54 -0.36 -14.38 7.99
N ILE A 55 -0.22 -13.07 8.16
CA ILE A 55 0.62 -12.24 7.30
C ILE A 55 1.07 -11.01 8.10
N THR A 56 2.36 -10.75 8.14
CA THR A 56 2.94 -9.59 8.83
C THR A 56 2.83 -8.34 7.98
N GLY A 57 2.92 -7.17 8.62
CA GLY A 57 3.01 -5.90 7.90
C GLY A 57 4.26 -5.81 7.01
N GLU A 58 5.36 -6.44 7.44
CA GLU A 58 6.58 -6.53 6.66
C GLU A 58 6.38 -7.33 5.36
N GLU A 59 5.79 -8.52 5.44
CA GLU A 59 5.49 -9.35 4.26
C GLU A 59 4.62 -8.60 3.25
N VAL A 60 3.56 -7.92 3.71
CA VAL A 60 2.67 -7.14 2.82
C VAL A 60 3.42 -5.97 2.19
N THR A 61 4.22 -5.25 2.98
CA THR A 61 4.94 -4.08 2.46
C THR A 61 6.02 -4.50 1.46
N ASN A 62 6.67 -5.65 1.68
CA ASN A 62 7.64 -6.21 0.73
C ASN A 62 6.94 -6.67 -0.57
N LEU A 63 5.74 -7.24 -0.49
CA LEU A 63 4.92 -7.58 -1.67
C LEU A 63 4.56 -6.33 -2.49
N TRP A 64 4.17 -5.24 -1.83
CA TRP A 64 3.93 -3.96 -2.53
C TRP A 64 5.21 -3.40 -3.15
N TYR A 65 6.33 -3.53 -2.44
CA TYR A 65 7.62 -3.02 -2.90
C TYR A 65 8.22 -3.82 -4.06
N SER A 66 7.93 -5.11 -4.20
CA SER A 66 8.52 -5.97 -5.25
C SER A 66 8.13 -5.54 -6.67
N GLU A 67 7.09 -4.73 -6.85
CA GLU A 67 6.77 -4.10 -8.13
C GLU A 67 7.94 -3.24 -8.68
N ILE A 68 8.91 -2.85 -7.84
CA ILE A 68 10.16 -2.21 -8.28
C ILE A 68 10.89 -3.01 -9.38
N GLU A 69 10.76 -4.34 -9.39
CA GLU A 69 11.40 -5.21 -10.40
C GLU A 69 10.86 -4.95 -11.81
N ASN A 70 9.60 -4.51 -11.90
CA ASN A 70 8.93 -4.19 -13.16
C ASN A 70 8.92 -2.68 -13.45
N TYR A 71 9.28 -1.85 -12.47
CA TYR A 71 9.19 -0.40 -12.58
C TYR A 71 10.24 0.19 -13.52
N LYS A 72 9.79 0.83 -14.60
CA LYS A 72 10.66 1.50 -15.57
C LYS A 72 10.71 3.00 -15.29
N TYR A 73 11.82 3.45 -14.70
CA TYR A 73 12.03 4.86 -14.31
C TYR A 73 11.97 5.87 -15.46
N GLU A 74 12.16 5.43 -16.71
CA GLU A 74 12.13 6.29 -17.88
C GLU A 74 10.71 6.54 -18.42
N ASP A 75 9.78 5.64 -18.09
CA ASP A 75 8.41 5.69 -18.59
C ASP A 75 7.55 6.67 -17.76
N ASN A 76 6.71 7.45 -18.45
CA ASN A 76 5.82 8.42 -17.79
C ASN A 76 4.52 7.79 -17.27
N VAL A 77 4.24 6.52 -17.62
CA VAL A 77 3.01 5.80 -17.27
C VAL A 77 3.38 4.42 -16.74
N GLN A 78 3.05 4.16 -15.47
CA GLN A 78 3.43 2.93 -14.76
C GLN A 78 2.25 2.43 -13.91
N MET A 79 1.11 2.16 -14.58
CA MET A 79 -0.14 1.76 -13.91
C MET A 79 -0.01 0.48 -13.08
N GLU A 80 0.88 -0.43 -13.46
CA GLU A 80 1.05 -1.74 -12.82
C GLU A 80 1.99 -1.71 -11.60
N CYS A 81 2.66 -0.59 -11.33
CA CYS A 81 3.60 -0.43 -10.22
C CYS A 81 3.10 0.55 -9.15
N GLY A 82 1.77 0.69 -9.05
CA GLY A 82 1.11 1.64 -8.18
C GLY A 82 1.42 1.41 -6.69
N HIS A 83 1.58 0.15 -6.27
CA HIS A 83 1.88 -0.13 -4.87
C HIS A 83 3.30 0.26 -4.51
N PHE A 84 4.28 -0.08 -5.34
CA PHE A 84 5.69 0.30 -5.13
C PHE A 84 5.83 1.82 -5.09
N THR A 85 5.30 2.49 -6.12
CA THR A 85 5.39 3.95 -6.25
C THR A 85 4.78 4.67 -5.05
N GLN A 86 3.66 4.18 -4.51
CA GLN A 86 3.07 4.73 -3.28
C GLN A 86 3.96 4.49 -2.04
N VAL A 87 4.56 3.30 -1.89
CA VAL A 87 5.45 2.99 -0.74
C VAL A 87 6.62 3.97 -0.67
N VAL A 88 7.22 4.29 -1.83
CA VAL A 88 8.40 5.17 -1.90
C VAL A 88 8.08 6.62 -2.30
N TRP A 89 6.81 7.00 -2.34
CA TRP A 89 6.41 8.36 -2.74
C TRP A 89 7.01 9.42 -1.81
N LYS A 90 7.92 10.26 -2.32
CA LYS A 90 8.74 11.19 -1.52
C LYS A 90 7.90 12.20 -0.72
N ASP A 91 6.81 12.67 -1.32
CA ASP A 91 5.95 13.67 -0.70
C ASP A 91 4.94 13.11 0.31
N THR A 92 4.70 11.80 0.31
CA THR A 92 3.87 11.17 1.35
C THR A 92 4.57 11.27 2.71
N LYS A 93 3.85 11.71 3.73
CA LYS A 93 4.39 11.96 5.08
C LYS A 93 3.81 11.04 6.14
N LYS A 94 2.56 10.63 5.96
CA LYS A 94 1.79 9.87 6.93
C LYS A 94 1.26 8.59 6.31
N ALA A 95 1.15 7.56 7.13
CA ALA A 95 0.44 6.35 6.75
C ALA A 95 -0.35 5.74 7.90
N GLY A 96 -1.32 4.90 7.57
CA GLY A 96 -2.06 4.08 8.51
C GLY A 96 -2.41 2.75 7.86
N PHE A 97 -2.56 1.69 8.67
CA PHE A 97 -2.72 0.34 8.15
C PHE A 97 -3.80 -0.42 8.92
N GLY A 98 -4.53 -1.27 8.18
CA GLY A 98 -5.59 -2.10 8.72
C GLY A 98 -5.56 -3.49 8.13
N ARG A 99 -6.03 -4.47 8.90
CA ARG A 99 -6.12 -5.88 8.47
C ARG A 99 -7.35 -6.54 9.06
N ALA A 100 -8.06 -7.31 8.24
CA ALA A 100 -9.19 -8.11 8.70
C ALA A 100 -9.23 -9.49 8.03
N TYR A 101 -9.86 -10.44 8.72
CA TYR A 101 -10.05 -11.81 8.28
C TYR A 101 -11.51 -12.03 7.90
N THR A 102 -11.77 -12.88 6.91
CA THR A 102 -13.12 -13.41 6.72
C THR A 102 -13.54 -14.26 7.91
N LYS A 103 -14.85 -14.47 8.09
CA LYS A 103 -15.40 -15.24 9.23
C LYS A 103 -14.83 -16.66 9.32
N ASP A 104 -14.55 -17.28 8.18
CA ASP A 104 -13.97 -18.62 8.11
C ASP A 104 -12.43 -18.62 8.22
N GLY A 105 -11.80 -17.45 8.34
CA GLY A 105 -10.35 -17.29 8.47
C GLY A 105 -9.55 -17.62 7.21
N ARG A 106 -10.20 -17.91 6.08
CA ARG A 106 -9.55 -18.35 4.83
C ARG A 106 -9.07 -17.20 3.95
N LYS A 107 -9.46 -15.96 4.23
CA LYS A 107 -8.96 -14.77 3.55
C LYS A 107 -8.50 -13.71 4.54
N ILE A 108 -7.44 -12.99 4.18
CA ILE A 108 -6.97 -11.78 4.87
C ILE A 108 -6.97 -10.63 3.88
N TYR A 109 -7.62 -9.54 4.26
CA TYR A 109 -7.56 -8.24 3.58
C TYR A 109 -6.64 -7.31 4.36
N VAL A 110 -5.71 -6.66 3.68
CA VAL A 110 -4.82 -5.65 4.26
C VAL A 110 -4.95 -4.36 3.45
N VAL A 111 -5.09 -3.25 4.14
CA VAL A 111 -5.27 -1.91 3.56
C VAL A 111 -4.20 -0.99 4.15
N GLY A 112 -3.50 -0.26 3.29
CA GLY A 112 -2.62 0.84 3.64
C GLY A 112 -3.19 2.17 3.14
N ARG A 113 -3.17 3.18 4.00
CA ARG A 113 -3.61 4.55 3.73
C ARG A 113 -2.42 5.48 3.76
N TYR A 114 -2.37 6.44 2.84
CA TYR A 114 -1.23 7.35 2.70
C TYR A 114 -1.68 8.81 2.56
N TYR A 115 -0.98 9.72 3.22
CA TYR A 115 -1.25 11.15 3.12
C TYR A 115 0.03 12.02 3.12
N PRO A 116 0.14 13.01 2.22
CA PRO A 116 -0.65 13.18 1.00
C PRO A 116 -0.63 11.92 0.11
N PRO A 117 -1.67 11.70 -0.73
CA PRO A 117 -1.70 10.57 -1.66
C PRO A 117 -0.53 10.64 -2.64
N GLY A 118 -0.04 9.48 -3.06
CA GLY A 118 0.92 9.36 -4.16
C GLY A 118 0.24 9.19 -5.51
N ASN A 119 1.01 8.71 -6.48
CA ASN A 119 0.54 8.25 -7.79
C ASN A 119 -0.22 9.31 -8.62
N TYR A 120 0.07 10.58 -8.39
CA TYR A 120 -0.37 11.66 -9.28
C TYR A 120 0.27 11.49 -10.66
N GLN A 121 -0.57 11.45 -11.69
CA GLN A 121 -0.14 11.26 -13.08
C GLN A 121 0.90 12.34 -13.47
N GLY A 122 2.03 11.90 -14.03
CA GLY A 122 3.13 12.78 -14.43
C GLY A 122 4.07 13.21 -13.29
N CYS A 123 3.76 12.93 -12.03
CA CYS A 123 4.60 13.32 -10.89
C CYS A 123 5.60 12.23 -10.47
N CYS A 124 5.54 11.03 -11.06
CA CYS A 124 6.38 9.89 -10.65
C CYS A 124 7.88 10.19 -10.72
N LYS A 125 8.36 10.90 -11.75
CA LYS A 125 9.79 11.26 -11.90
C LYS A 125 10.33 12.11 -10.75
N LEU A 126 9.48 12.93 -10.12
CA LEU A 126 9.87 13.78 -8.99
C LEU A 126 9.76 13.04 -7.65
N ASN A 127 8.87 12.06 -7.56
CA ASN A 127 8.44 11.45 -6.31
C ASN A 127 8.85 9.99 -6.11
N VAL A 128 9.41 9.34 -7.13
CA VAL A 128 9.87 7.94 -7.09
C VAL A 128 11.36 7.91 -7.45
N PRO A 129 12.26 8.23 -6.50
CA PRO A 129 13.70 8.23 -6.75
C PRO A 129 14.20 6.81 -7.02
N ARG A 130 15.32 6.69 -7.74
CA ARG A 130 16.05 5.43 -7.85
C ARG A 130 16.66 5.04 -6.49
N PRO A 131 16.92 3.74 -6.22
CA PRO A 131 17.71 3.33 -5.06
C PRO A 131 19.09 3.99 -5.07
N ILE A 132 19.60 4.35 -3.90
CA ILE A 132 20.89 5.05 -3.71
C ILE A 132 22.07 4.05 -3.67
N SER A 133 21.80 2.77 -3.45
CA SER A 133 22.77 1.66 -3.49
C SER A 133 22.07 0.34 -3.76
#